data_AF-X1H364-F1
#
_entry.id   AF-X1H364-F1
#
_cell.length_a   1.000
_cell.length_b   1.000
_cell.length_c   1.000
_cell.angle_alpha   90.00
_cell.angle_beta   90.00
_cell.angle_gamma   90.00
#
_symmetry.space_group_name_H-M   'P 1'
#
loop_
_entity.id
_entity.type
_entity.pdbx_description
1 polymer ?
#
loop_
_entity_poly.entity_id
_entity_poly.type
_entity_poly.pdbx_seq_one_letter_code
_entity_poly.pdbx_strand_id
1 'polypeptide(L)'
;KKIFELSKDYDLISLEYSTGFNIILNEGFNYYREIYYKYNDINIATVNTYFKILSIYPDTLIIRKSGVEVAQMVSNKANEILEIGGISTEKGIKLSHDLDDFLQEKNGKLNPGTTADIIAGIIFCSLIFGLKF
;
A
#
# COMPACT_ATOMS: atom_id res chain seq x y z
N LYS A 1 -3.45 -7.42 -22.86
CA LYS A 1 -3.83 -5.98 -22.84
C LYS A 1 -5.34 -5.78 -22.74
N LYS A 2 -6.17 -6.24 -23.68
CA LYS A 2 -7.63 -6.03 -23.64
C LYS A 2 -8.32 -6.49 -22.34
N ILE A 3 -7.89 -7.61 -21.74
CA ILE A 3 -8.47 -8.10 -20.48
C ILE A 3 -8.25 -7.12 -19.32
N PHE A 4 -7.04 -6.57 -19.17
CA PHE A 4 -6.71 -5.61 -18.11
C PHE A 4 -7.45 -4.28 -18.28
N GLU A 5 -7.66 -3.83 -19.51
CA GLU A 5 -8.48 -2.63 -19.77
C GLU A 5 -9.94 -2.80 -19.34
N LEU A 6 -10.49 -4.01 -19.44
CA LEU A 6 -11.89 -4.28 -19.09
C LEU A 6 -12.09 -4.43 -17.57
N SER A 7 -11.03 -4.74 -16.82
CA SER A 7 -11.10 -5.01 -15.38
C SER A 7 -10.44 -3.96 -14.49
N LYS A 8 -9.82 -2.91 -15.06
CA LYS A 8 -9.06 -1.90 -14.32
C LYS A 8 -9.86 -1.13 -13.27
N ASP A 9 -11.17 -0.99 -13.44
CA ASP A 9 -12.01 -0.20 -12.53
C ASP A 9 -12.31 -0.92 -11.20
N TYR A 10 -12.06 -2.24 -11.11
CA TYR A 10 -12.34 -3.04 -9.91
C TYR A 10 -11.19 -3.97 -9.49
N ASP A 11 -10.05 -3.92 -10.18
CA ASP A 11 -8.84 -4.68 -9.86
C ASP A 11 -7.59 -3.82 -10.09
N LEU A 12 -6.90 -3.44 -9.01
CA LEU A 12 -5.74 -2.54 -9.10
C LEU A 12 -4.56 -3.17 -9.85
N ILE A 13 -4.44 -4.50 -9.85
CA ILE A 13 -3.42 -5.17 -10.66
C ILE A 13 -3.71 -4.95 -12.15
N SER A 14 -4.98 -5.11 -12.56
CA SER A 14 -5.41 -4.76 -13.92
C SER A 14 -5.20 -3.28 -14.26
N LEU A 15 -5.41 -2.38 -13.29
CA LEU A 15 -5.10 -0.96 -13.45
C LEU A 15 -3.61 -0.72 -13.71
N GLU A 16 -2.71 -1.34 -12.94
CA GLU A 16 -1.27 -1.25 -13.19
C GLU A 16 -0.91 -1.76 -14.59
N TYR A 17 -1.39 -2.93 -15.00
CA TYR A 17 -1.08 -3.46 -16.33
C TYR A 17 -1.65 -2.64 -17.49
N SER A 18 -2.80 -1.98 -17.30
CA SER A 18 -3.42 -1.13 -18.33
C SER A 18 -2.74 0.24 -18.44
N THR A 19 -2.24 0.76 -17.32
CA THR A 19 -1.63 2.10 -17.24
C THR A 19 -0.10 2.09 -17.39
N GLY A 20 0.52 0.91 -17.49
CA GLY A 20 1.98 0.79 -17.56
C GLY A 20 2.67 0.98 -16.22
N PHE A 21 2.06 0.45 -15.16
CA PHE A 21 2.51 0.49 -13.76
C PHE A 21 2.53 1.90 -13.16
N ASN A 22 1.46 2.68 -13.37
CA ASN A 22 1.42 4.08 -12.97
C ASN A 22 1.53 4.27 -11.46
N ILE A 23 0.81 3.50 -10.65
CA ILE A 23 0.86 3.59 -9.19
C ILE A 23 2.26 3.21 -8.71
N ILE A 24 2.84 2.12 -9.23
CA ILE A 24 4.18 1.68 -8.82
C ILE A 24 5.24 2.71 -9.19
N LEU A 25 5.30 3.17 -10.45
CA LEU A 25 6.40 3.97 -10.97
C LEU A 25 6.28 5.47 -10.67
N ASN A 26 5.07 6.03 -10.71
CA ASN A 26 4.86 7.47 -10.63
C ASN A 26 4.46 7.94 -9.22
N GLU A 27 3.87 7.08 -8.41
CA GLU A 27 3.43 7.44 -7.05
C GLU A 27 4.26 6.72 -5.99
N GLY A 28 4.21 5.40 -5.97
CA GLY A 28 4.83 4.55 -4.96
C GLY A 28 6.35 4.66 -4.92
N PHE A 29 7.02 4.53 -6.06
CA PHE A 29 8.48 4.64 -6.17
C PHE A 29 9.01 6.00 -5.71
N ASN A 30 8.33 7.09 -6.10
CA ASN A 30 8.72 8.44 -5.70
C ASN A 30 8.61 8.63 -4.18
N TYR A 31 7.47 8.24 -3.60
CA TYR A 31 7.26 8.32 -2.15
C TYR A 31 8.23 7.41 -1.37
N TYR A 32 8.46 6.19 -1.84
CA TYR A 32 9.38 5.25 -1.21
C TYR A 32 10.79 5.81 -1.10
N ARG A 33 11.32 6.39 -2.19
CA ARG A 33 12.65 7.01 -2.16
C ARG A 33 12.71 8.23 -1.27
N GLU A 34 11.67 9.07 -1.27
CA GLU A 34 11.59 10.23 -0.39
C GLU A 34 11.73 9.80 1.08
N ILE A 35 10.91 8.84 1.51
CA ILE A 35 10.92 8.35 2.90
C ILE A 35 12.25 7.64 3.22
N TYR A 36 12.77 6.83 2.30
CA TYR A 36 14.06 6.18 2.49
C TYR A 36 15.19 7.20 2.69
N TYR A 37 15.32 8.21 1.82
CA TYR A 37 16.38 9.21 1.97
C TYR A 37 16.19 10.12 3.19
N LYS A 38 14.95 10.30 3.64
CA LYS A 38 14.65 11.09 4.84
C LYS A 38 15.09 10.38 6.13
N TYR A 39 14.84 9.08 6.25
CA TYR A 39 15.08 8.33 7.49
C TYR A 39 16.27 7.37 7.43
N ASN A 40 16.79 7.09 6.23
CA ASN A 40 17.82 6.09 5.97
C ASN A 40 17.48 4.70 6.55
N ASP A 41 16.20 4.32 6.47
CA ASP A 41 15.66 3.07 7.02
C ASP A 41 14.68 2.45 6.02
N ILE A 42 14.97 1.23 5.59
CA ILE A 42 14.17 0.50 4.60
C ILE A 42 12.81 0.05 5.16
N ASN A 43 12.71 -0.27 6.43
CA ASN A 43 11.46 -0.69 7.05
C ASN A 43 10.52 0.51 7.14
N ILE A 44 11.02 1.67 7.57
CA ILE A 44 10.24 2.92 7.57
C ILE A 44 9.76 3.26 6.16
N ALA A 45 10.64 3.21 5.16
CA ALA A 45 10.27 3.45 3.76
C ALA A 45 9.18 2.48 3.28
N THR A 46 9.34 1.19 3.56
CA THR A 46 8.43 0.14 3.10
C THR A 46 7.07 0.25 3.75
N VAL A 47 7.00 0.32 5.07
CA VAL A 47 5.72 0.35 5.80
C VAL A 47 4.98 1.66 5.59
N ASN A 48 5.67 2.80 5.58
CA ASN A 48 4.99 4.07 5.30
C ASN A 48 4.51 4.15 3.85
N THR A 49 5.23 3.58 2.89
CA THR A 49 4.74 3.51 1.50
C THR A 49 3.54 2.58 1.39
N TYR A 50 3.54 1.46 2.13
CA TYR A 50 2.38 0.58 2.21
C TYR A 50 1.13 1.32 2.71
N PHE A 51 1.23 2.08 3.81
CA PHE A 51 0.10 2.88 4.28
C PHE A 51 -0.29 3.97 3.28
N LYS A 52 0.66 4.55 2.55
CA LYS A 52 0.39 5.57 1.53
C LYS A 52 -0.48 5.01 0.41
N ILE A 53 -0.09 3.86 -0.15
CA ILE A 53 -0.88 3.22 -1.20
C ILE A 53 -2.25 2.79 -0.65
N LEU A 54 -2.29 2.14 0.51
CA LEU A 54 -3.55 1.67 1.11
C LEU A 54 -4.52 2.81 1.44
N SER A 55 -4.01 3.98 1.84
CA SER A 55 -4.83 5.16 2.16
C SER A 55 -5.51 5.78 0.95
N ILE A 56 -4.87 5.69 -0.24
CA ILE A 56 -5.38 6.29 -1.48
C ILE A 56 -6.24 5.30 -2.25
N TYR A 57 -5.85 4.03 -2.27
CA TYR A 57 -6.46 2.98 -3.08
C TYR A 57 -7.06 1.89 -2.18
N PRO A 58 -8.39 1.89 -1.97
CA PRO A 58 -9.05 0.82 -1.23
C PRO A 58 -8.73 -0.56 -1.83
N ASP A 59 -8.29 -1.50 -0.98
CA ASP A 59 -7.73 -2.76 -1.46
C ASP A 59 -8.79 -3.63 -2.15
N THR A 60 -8.57 -3.97 -3.42
CA THR A 60 -9.56 -4.70 -4.21
C THR A 60 -9.80 -6.14 -3.74
N LEU A 61 -8.86 -6.75 -2.99
CA LEU A 61 -9.07 -8.05 -2.38
C LEU A 61 -10.01 -7.95 -1.17
N ILE A 62 -9.89 -6.87 -0.39
CA ILE A 62 -10.84 -6.57 0.69
C ILE A 62 -12.21 -6.25 0.10
N ILE A 63 -12.29 -5.43 -0.94
CA ILE A 63 -13.57 -5.13 -1.62
C ILE A 63 -14.27 -6.42 -2.05
N ARG A 64 -13.54 -7.34 -2.70
CA ARG A 64 -14.06 -8.64 -3.14
C ARG A 64 -14.56 -9.51 -2.00
N LYS A 65 -13.90 -9.48 -0.84
CA LYS A 65 -14.21 -10.36 0.30
C LYS A 65 -15.17 -9.76 1.33
N SER A 66 -15.25 -8.44 1.43
CA SER A 66 -15.88 -7.72 2.55
C SER A 66 -16.58 -6.41 2.15
N GLY A 67 -16.55 -6.02 0.88
CA GLY A 67 -17.26 -4.84 0.36
C GLY A 67 -16.47 -3.54 0.43
N VAL A 68 -16.95 -2.54 -0.31
CA VAL A 68 -16.26 -1.26 -0.51
C VAL A 68 -16.18 -0.42 0.77
N GLU A 69 -17.23 -0.42 1.59
CA GLU A 69 -17.26 0.35 2.85
C GLU A 69 -16.18 -0.12 3.82
N VAL A 70 -15.97 -1.43 3.91
CA VAL A 70 -14.95 -2.02 4.78
C VAL A 70 -13.55 -1.73 4.25
N ALA A 71 -13.34 -1.82 2.93
CA ALA A 71 -12.06 -1.44 2.32
C ALA A 71 -11.74 0.04 2.57
N GLN A 72 -12.73 0.93 2.46
CA GLN A 72 -12.56 2.36 2.74
C GLN A 72 -12.23 2.62 4.21
N MET A 73 -12.86 1.89 5.14
CA MET A 73 -12.53 1.99 6.56
C MET A 73 -11.05 1.60 6.83
N VAL A 74 -10.55 0.56 6.16
CA VAL A 74 -9.13 0.17 6.26
C VAL A 74 -8.22 1.26 5.70
N SER A 75 -8.56 1.85 4.54
CA SER A 75 -7.84 3.00 3.97
C SER A 75 -7.80 4.20 4.90
N ASN A 76 -8.91 4.51 5.57
CA ASN A 76 -8.97 5.62 6.52
C ASN A 76 -8.05 5.39 7.73
N LYS A 77 -8.01 4.17 8.28
CA LYS A 77 -7.06 3.81 9.35
C LYS A 77 -5.61 3.93 8.91
N ALA A 78 -5.29 3.52 7.68
CA ALA A 78 -3.96 3.73 7.11
C ALA A 78 -3.60 5.21 6.97
N ASN A 79 -4.55 6.06 6.58
CA ASN A 79 -4.35 7.52 6.52
C ASN A 79 -4.09 8.11 7.91
N GLU A 80 -4.87 7.73 8.93
CA GLU A 80 -4.67 8.20 10.32
C GLU A 80 -3.26 7.88 10.85
N ILE A 81 -2.72 6.70 10.51
CA ILE A 81 -1.34 6.32 10.84
C ILE A 81 -0.33 7.24 10.14
N LEU A 82 -0.54 7.56 8.87
CA LEU A 82 0.34 8.44 8.11
C LEU A 82 0.33 9.89 8.59
N GLU A 83 -0.84 10.43 8.96
CA GLU A 83 -0.98 11.81 9.44
C GLU A 83 -0.16 12.09 10.70
N ILE A 84 0.09 11.07 11.51
CA ILE A 84 0.94 11.15 12.71
C ILE A 84 2.40 10.74 12.45
N GLY A 85 2.82 10.64 11.19
CA GLY A 85 4.20 10.35 10.79
C GLY A 85 4.50 8.88 10.47
N GLY A 86 3.49 8.01 10.38
CA GLY A 86 3.68 6.59 10.10
C GLY A 86 4.51 5.89 11.18
N ILE A 87 5.20 4.81 10.82
CA ILE A 87 6.06 4.08 11.77
C ILE A 87 7.36 4.81 12.12
N SER A 88 7.52 6.05 11.68
CA SER A 88 8.60 6.94 12.15
C SER A 88 8.31 7.53 13.53
N THR A 89 7.12 7.28 14.10
CA THR A 89 6.74 7.74 15.45
C THR A 89 6.27 6.57 16.31
N GLU A 90 6.49 6.66 17.63
CA GLU A 90 6.03 5.62 18.58
C GLU A 90 4.51 5.43 18.51
N LYS A 91 3.76 6.54 18.36
CA LYS A 91 2.30 6.50 18.21
C LYS A 91 1.89 5.80 16.91
N GLY A 92 2.58 6.04 15.81
CA GLY A 92 2.31 5.38 14.54
C GLY A 92 2.65 3.90 14.55
N ILE A 93 3.74 3.50 15.23
CA ILE A 93 4.05 2.08 15.48
C ILE A 93 2.89 1.41 16.23
N LYS A 94 2.41 2.03 17.31
CA LYS A 94 1.28 1.48 18.09
C LYS A 94 0.02 1.32 17.24
N LEU A 95 -0.40 2.36 16.52
CA LEU A 95 -1.58 2.29 15.66
C LEU A 95 -1.42 1.29 14.51
N SER A 96 -0.19 1.07 14.04
CA SER A 96 0.10 0.05 13.02
C SER A 96 -0.15 -1.35 13.54
N HIS A 97 0.25 -1.64 14.78
CA HIS A 97 -0.07 -2.91 15.44
C HIS A 97 -1.58 -3.06 15.69
N ASP A 98 -2.25 -2.01 16.18
CA ASP A 98 -3.71 -2.04 16.38
C ASP A 98 -4.46 -2.30 15.07
N LEU A 99 -3.97 -1.76 13.94
CA LEU A 99 -4.51 -2.04 12.61
C LEU A 99 -4.23 -3.49 12.18
N ASP A 100 -3.00 -3.99 12.36
CA ASP A 100 -2.64 -5.36 11.98
C ASP A 100 -3.49 -6.39 12.73
N ASP A 101 -3.67 -6.24 14.04
CA ASP A 101 -4.54 -7.08 14.86
C ASP A 101 -5.98 -7.08 14.30
N PHE A 102 -6.53 -5.89 14.01
CA PHE A 102 -7.85 -5.75 13.40
C PHE A 102 -7.99 -6.46 12.05
N LEU A 103 -6.97 -6.42 11.20
CA LEU A 103 -6.98 -7.10 9.90
C LEU A 103 -6.94 -8.64 10.07
N GLN A 104 -6.25 -9.14 11.09
CA GLN A 104 -6.12 -10.56 11.39
C GLN A 104 -7.42 -11.17 11.97
N GLU A 105 -8.19 -10.40 12.76
CA GLU A 105 -9.43 -10.86 13.42
C GLU A 105 -10.49 -11.44 12.47
N LYS A 106 -10.44 -11.12 11.17
CA LYS A 106 -11.46 -11.54 10.19
C LYS A 106 -11.03 -12.75 9.35
N ASN A 107 -10.16 -13.63 9.86
CA ASN A 107 -9.71 -14.84 9.17
C ASN A 107 -9.24 -14.57 7.73
N GLY A 108 -8.46 -13.49 7.53
CA GLY A 108 -7.91 -13.11 6.23
C GLY A 108 -8.91 -12.48 5.24
N LYS A 109 -10.15 -12.19 5.68
CA LYS A 109 -11.12 -11.42 4.86
C LYS A 109 -10.70 -9.97 4.65
N LEU A 110 -9.97 -9.42 5.61
CA LEU A 110 -9.46 -8.04 5.56
C LEU A 110 -8.00 -7.96 5.13
N ASN A 111 -7.40 -9.03 4.59
CA ASN A 111 -6.02 -8.94 4.14
C ASN A 111 -5.91 -8.02 2.91
N PRO A 112 -5.20 -6.89 2.98
CA PRO A 112 -4.96 -6.00 1.84
C PRO A 112 -3.83 -6.55 0.96
N GLY A 113 -4.08 -7.71 0.35
CA GLY A 113 -3.11 -8.43 -0.46
C GLY A 113 -2.72 -7.67 -1.74
N THR A 114 -3.67 -6.96 -2.35
CA THR A 114 -3.42 -6.18 -3.57
C THR A 114 -2.38 -5.08 -3.31
N THR A 115 -2.49 -4.43 -2.15
CA THR A 115 -1.56 -3.41 -1.70
C THR A 115 -0.17 -3.99 -1.47
N ALA A 116 -0.09 -5.18 -0.86
CA ALA A 116 1.18 -5.88 -0.67
C ALA A 116 1.86 -6.22 -2.01
N ASP A 117 1.10 -6.65 -3.01
CA ASP A 117 1.60 -6.92 -4.37
C ASP A 117 2.16 -5.64 -5.03
N ILE A 118 1.46 -4.51 -4.90
CA ILE A 118 1.93 -3.19 -5.39
C ILE A 118 3.23 -2.80 -4.69
N ILE A 119 3.35 -3.00 -3.38
CA ILE A 119 4.56 -2.69 -2.61
C ILE A 119 5.74 -3.55 -3.04
N ALA A 120 5.53 -4.83 -3.32
CA ALA A 120 6.57 -5.69 -3.89
C ALA A 120 7.09 -5.12 -5.22
N GLY A 121 6.19 -4.62 -6.09
CA GLY A 121 6.55 -3.93 -7.32
C GLY A 121 7.36 -2.65 -7.09
N ILE A 122 6.97 -1.82 -6.11
CA ILE A 122 7.68 -0.58 -5.75
C ILE A 122 9.09 -0.88 -5.24
N ILE A 123 9.25 -1.88 -4.37
CA ILE A 123 10.56 -2.30 -3.86
C ILE A 123 11.43 -2.81 -5.01
N PHE A 124 10.87 -3.65 -5.88
CA PHE A 124 11.58 -4.16 -7.06
C PHE A 124 12.09 -3.03 -7.97
N CYS A 125 11.22 -2.06 -8.30
CA CYS A 125 11.63 -0.90 -9.08
C CYS A 125 12.72 -0.10 -8.35
N SER A 126 12.59 0.08 -7.03
CA SER A 126 13.60 0.78 -6.23
C SER A 126 14.98 0.12 -6.31
N LEU A 127 15.04 -1.20 -6.25
CA LEU A 127 16.27 -1.98 -6.43
C LEU A 127 16.86 -1.82 -7.83
N ILE A 128 16.03 -1.89 -8.89
CA ILE A 128 16.48 -1.69 -10.28
C ILE A 128 17.06 -0.30 -10.47
N PHE A 129 16.43 0.73 -9.90
CA PHE A 129 16.90 2.11 -9.99
C PHE A 129 18.05 2.43 -9.02
N GLY A 130 18.65 1.42 -8.38
CA GLY A 130 19.92 1.53 -7.68
C GLY A 130 19.82 1.92 -6.21
N LEU A 131 18.65 1.73 -5.58
CA LEU A 131 18.54 1.85 -4.13
C LEU A 131 19.40 0.77 -3.45
N LYS A 132 20.23 1.18 -2.49
CA LYS A 132 21.09 0.32 -1.68
C LYS A 132 20.89 0.68 -0.21
N PHE A 133 20.81 -0.32 0.66
CA PHE A 133 20.53 -0.19 2.08
C PHE A 133 21.32 -1.22 2.89
#